data_AF-A0A4U3AV10-F1
#
_entry.id   AF-A0A4U3AV10-F1
#
_cell.length_a   1.000
_cell.length_b   1.000
_cell.length_c   1.000
_cell.angle_alpha   90.00
_cell.angle_beta   90.00
_cell.angle_gamma   90.00
#
_symmetry.space_group_name_H-M   'P 1'
#
loop_
_entity.id
_entity.type
_entity.pdbx_description
1 polymer ?
#
loop_
_entity_poly.entity_id
_entity_poly.type
_entity_poly.pdbx_seq_one_letter_code
_entity_poly.pdbx_strand_id
1 'polypeptide(L)' 'MKKKLALVIVHEIYGVNDHMHHVTHHFTSSQIDVFCPNLLQSQHTFHYSDEEKAYQYFVNHIGFTDGKKQIEEFIT' A
#
# COMPACT_ATOMS: atom_id res chain seq x y z
N MET A 1 28.64 2.12 7.84
CA MET A 1 27.48 2.48 6.98
C MET A 1 26.41 3.08 7.86
N LYS A 2 25.83 4.24 7.52
CA LYS A 2 24.66 4.75 8.26
C LYS A 2 23.50 3.77 8.05
N LYS A 3 22.76 3.45 9.11
CA LYS A 3 21.53 2.67 8.98
C LYS A 3 20.54 3.50 8.19
N LYS A 4 20.12 3.01 7.03
CA LYS A 4 18.98 3.56 6.31
C LYS A 4 17.69 3.01 6.92
N LEU A 5 16.67 3.86 7.02
CA LEU A 5 15.34 3.47 7.44
C LEU A 5 14.58 2.95 6.21
N ALA A 6 13.94 1.79 6.32
CA ALA A 6 12.95 1.35 5.35
C ALA A 6 11.56 1.76 5.86
N LEU A 7 10.82 2.54 5.08
CA LEU A 7 9.44 2.90 5.37
C LEU A 7 8.51 2.12 4.43
N VAL A 8 7.65 1.27 4.98
CA VAL A 8 6.64 0.55 4.21
C VAL A 8 5.29 1.21 4.45
N ILE A 9 4.66 1.69 3.39
CA ILE A 9 3.35 2.34 3.42
C ILE A 9 2.33 1.35 2.86
N VAL A 10 1.30 1.06 3.65
CA VAL A 10 0.23 0.13 3.27
C VAL A 10 -1.01 0.95 2.97
N HIS A 11 -1.58 0.77 1.79
CA HIS A 11 -2.84 1.42 1.42
C HIS A 11 -4.02 0.69 2.07
N GLU A 12 -5.17 1.36 2.16
CA GLU A 12 -6.40 0.79 2.69
C GLU A 12 -7.13 -0.06 1.63
N ILE A 13 -8.38 0.27 1.31
CA ILE A 13 -9.19 -0.46 0.32
C ILE A 13 -9.11 0.14 -1.09
N TYR A 14 -8.56 1.36 -1.19
CA TYR A 14 -8.58 2.15 -2.43
C TYR A 14 -7.42 1.87 -3.38
N GLY A 15 -6.41 1.10 -2.96
CA GLY A 15 -5.20 0.91 -3.75
C GLY A 15 -4.18 2.03 -3.55
N VAL A 16 -3.10 1.98 -4.33
CA VAL A 16 -2.04 2.99 -4.33
C VAL A 16 -2.50 4.23 -5.09
N ASN A 17 -3.24 5.12 -4.42
CA ASN A 17 -3.80 6.34 -4.99
C ASN A 17 -2.85 7.55 -4.90
N ASP A 18 -3.30 8.72 -5.34
CA ASP A 18 -2.52 9.96 -5.32
C ASP A 18 -2.02 10.35 -3.92
N HIS A 19 -2.80 10.05 -2.87
CA HIS A 19 -2.38 10.28 -1.50
C HIS A 19 -1.16 9.41 -1.15
N MET A 20 -1.18 8.13 -1.53
CA MET A 20 -0.05 7.22 -1.32
C MET A 20 1.20 7.72 -2.05
N HIS A 21 1.07 8.19 -3.29
CA HIS A 21 2.17 8.81 -4.03
C HIS A 21 2.71 10.08 -3.35
N HIS A 22 1.82 10.91 -2.79
CA HIS A 22 2.26 12.09 -2.05
C HIS A 22 3.07 11.71 -0.80
N VAL A 23 2.60 10.72 -0.04
CA VAL A 23 3.27 10.22 1.16
C VAL A 23 4.63 9.61 0.81
N THR A 24 4.73 8.80 -0.25
CA THR A 24 6.02 8.24 -0.68
C THR A 24 7.03 9.33 -1.03
N HIS A 25 6.61 10.33 -1.81
CA HIS A 25 7.47 11.47 -2.16
C HIS A 25 7.88 12.30 -0.95
N HIS A 26 6.98 12.52 0.01
CA HIS A 26 7.26 13.29 1.21
C HIS A 26 8.37 12.66 2.07
N PHE A 27 8.35 11.33 2.23
CA PHE A 27 9.30 10.64 3.10
C PHE A 27 10.57 10.15 2.38
N THR A 28 10.58 10.15 1.05
CA THR A 28 11.76 9.75 0.28
C THR A 28 12.91 10.72 0.55
N SER A 29 14.03 10.19 1.06
CA SER A 29 15.22 10.99 1.36
C SER A 29 16.49 10.15 1.26
N SER A 30 17.65 10.79 1.39
CA SER A 30 18.94 10.07 1.36
C SER A 30 19.12 9.02 2.48
N GLN A 31 18.27 9.06 3.51
CA GLN A 31 18.33 8.18 4.68
C GLN A 31 17.11 7.26 4.81
N ILE A 32 16.08 7.45 4.00
CA ILE A 32 14.83 6.70 4.05
C ILE A 32 14.53 6.14 2.66
N ASP A 33 14.54 4.81 2.54
CA ASP A 33 14.06 4.12 1.36
C ASP A 33 12.57 3.80 1.59
N VAL A 34 11.69 4.27 0.71
CA VAL A 34 10.23 4.15 0.87
C VAL A 34 9.67 3.10 -0.09
N PHE A 35 8.79 2.24 0.43
CA PHE A 35 8.12 1.17 -0.28
C PHE A 35 6.61 1.29 -0.12
N CYS A 36 5.86 1.04 -1.19
CA CYS A 36 4.40 1.09 -1.19
C CYS A 36 3.85 -0.10 -1.99
N PRO A 37 3.78 -1.31 -1.40
CA PRO A 37 3.24 -2.48 -2.08
C PRO A 37 1.75 -2.30 -2.39
N ASN A 38 1.35 -2.69 -3.60
CA ASN A 38 -0.05 -2.65 -4.01
C ASN A 38 -0.76 -3.97 -3.72
N LEU A 39 -1.45 -4.04 -2.58
CA LEU A 39 -2.25 -5.20 -2.18
C LEU A 39 -3.43 -5.54 -3.11
N LEU A 40 -3.94 -4.62 -3.94
CA LEU A 40 -5.08 -4.93 -4.81
C LEU A 40 -4.70 -5.79 -6.01
N GLN A 41 -3.40 -6.05 -6.22
CA GLN A 41 -2.83 -6.83 -7.34
C GLN A 41 -3.25 -6.33 -8.74
N SER A 42 -3.87 -5.15 -8.79
CA SER A 42 -4.42 -4.50 -9.96
C SER A 42 -3.80 -3.11 -10.08
N GLN A 43 -3.59 -2.64 -11.31
CA GLN A 43 -3.16 -1.26 -11.55
C GLN A 43 -4.27 -0.23 -11.26
N HIS A 44 -5.50 -0.69 -11.00
CA HIS A 44 -6.62 0.17 -10.74
C HIS A 44 -6.70 0.59 -9.27
N THR A 45 -6.97 1.86 -9.05
CA THR A 45 -7.29 2.45 -7.74
C THR A 45 -8.76 2.82 -7.70
N PHE A 46 -9.40 2.66 -6.55
CA PHE A 46 -10.76 3.13 -6.36
C PHE A 46 -10.77 4.60 -5.94
N HIS A 47 -11.73 5.36 -6.48
CA HIS A 47 -11.97 6.71 -6.00
C HIS A 47 -12.63 6.67 -4.61
N TYR A 48 -12.45 7.70 -3.80
CA TYR A 48 -13.06 7.78 -2.46
C TYR A 48 -14.59 7.68 -2.49
N SER A 49 -15.23 8.10 -3.58
CA SER A 49 -16.68 7.95 -3.76
C SER A 49 -17.14 6.51 -4.00
N ASP A 50 -16.22 5.59 -4.30
CA ASP A 50 -16.50 4.18 -4.58
C ASP A 50 -16.18 3.28 -3.38
N GLU A 51 -16.28 3.80 -2.14
CA GLU A 51 -15.98 3.09 -0.89
C GLU A 51 -16.58 1.68 -0.84
N GLU A 52 -17.87 1.53 -1.13
CA GLU A 52 -18.54 0.22 -1.07
C GLU A 52 -17.95 -0.78 -2.07
N LYS A 53 -17.66 -0.33 -3.30
CA LYS A 53 -17.04 -1.18 -4.32
C LYS A 53 -15.61 -1.55 -3.94
N ALA A 54 -14.85 -0.59 -3.43
CA ALA A 54 -13.47 -0.78 -2.97
C ALA A 54 -13.42 -1.81 -1.84
N TYR A 55 -14.31 -1.66 -0.86
CA TYR A 55 -14.44 -2.59 0.26
C TYR A 55 -14.83 -3.99 -0.21
N GLN A 56 -15.86 -4.11 -1.05
CA GLN A 56 -16.29 -5.40 -1.58
C GLN A 56 -15.18 -6.07 -2.39
N TYR A 57 -14.46 -5.31 -3.23
CA TYR A 57 -13.34 -5.84 -3.97
C TYR A 57 -12.25 -6.36 -3.01
N PHE A 58 -11.86 -5.55 -2.03
CA PHE A 58 -10.84 -5.93 -1.06
C PHE A 58 -11.24 -7.19 -0.31
N VAL A 59 -12.43 -7.25 0.30
CA VAL A 59 -12.86 -8.41 1.10
C VAL A 59 -12.99 -9.68 0.26
N ASN A 60 -13.48 -9.57 -0.98
CA ASN A 60 -13.73 -10.74 -1.83
C ASN A 60 -12.48 -11.29 -2.53
N HIS A 61 -11.50 -10.43 -2.85
CA HIS A 61 -10.33 -10.83 -3.64
C HIS A 61 -9.03 -10.89 -2.84
N ILE A 62 -8.90 -10.08 -1.78
CA ILE A 62 -7.69 -9.98 -0.97
C ILE A 62 -7.95 -10.48 0.45
N GLY A 63 -8.97 -9.94 1.12
CA GLY A 63 -9.28 -10.25 2.51
C GLY A 63 -8.16 -9.86 3.49
N PHE A 64 -8.49 -9.90 4.78
CA PHE A 64 -7.54 -9.52 5.83
C PHE A 64 -6.39 -10.53 5.98
N THR A 65 -6.67 -11.82 5.81
CA THR A 65 -5.66 -12.88 5.97
C THR A 65 -4.60 -12.83 4.87
N ASP A 66 -5.01 -12.80 3.60
CA ASP A 66 -4.03 -12.79 2.51
C ASP A 66 -3.40 -11.41 2.34
N GLY A 67 -4.13 -10.32 2.62
CA GLY A 67 -3.56 -8.97 2.69
C GLY A 67 -2.44 -8.88 3.75
N LYS A 68 -2.66 -9.42 4.95
CA LYS A 68 -1.62 -9.51 5.98
C LYS A 68 -0.42 -10.34 5.49
N LYS A 69 -0.67 -11.53 4.93
CA LYS A 69 0.37 -12.43 4.44
C LYS A 69 1.24 -11.76 3.37
N GLN A 70 0.65 -11.02 2.44
CA GLN A 70 1.38 -10.27 1.41
C GLN A 70 2.35 -9.25 2.02
N ILE A 71 1.94 -8.55 3.09
CA ILE A 71 2.83 -7.60 3.78
C ILE A 71 3.95 -8.34 4.53
N GLU A 72 3.64 -9.44 5.21
CA GLU A 72 4.64 -10.26 5.91
C GLU A 72 5.69 -10.82 4.94
N GLU A 73 5.26 -11.32 3.77
CA GLU A 73 6.15 -11.79 2.70
C GLU A 73 6.95 -10.65 2.04
N PHE A 74 6.42 -9.42 2.01
CA PHE A 74 7.13 -8.27 1.46
C PHE A 74 8.28 -7.79 2.36
N ILE A 75 8.16 -7.95 3.68
CA ILE A 75 9.14 -7.46 4.65
C ILE A 75 10.15 -8.51 5.14
N THR A 76 9.97 -9.78 4.76
CA THR A 76 10.80 -10.92 5.20
C THR A 76 11.71 -11.42 4.09
#